data_AF-A0A7S4P8E0-F1
#
_entry.id   AF-A0A7S4P8E0-F1
#
_cell.length_a   1.000
_cell.length_b   1.000
_cell.length_c   1.000
_cell.angle_alpha   90.00
_cell.angle_beta   90.00
_cell.angle_gamma   90.00
#
_symmetry.space_group_name_H-M   'P 1'
#
loop_
_entity.id
_entity.type
_entity.pdbx_description
1 polymer ?
#
loop_
_entity_poly.entity_id
_entity_poly.type
_entity_poly.pdbx_seq_one_letter_code
_entity_poly.pdbx_strand_id
1 'polypeptide(L)'
;SAAGQVFPCHFEALWRQATMDGLVTIARQISALTYKNLVLAKRNYTSTFLRIFASLFFILLIYLCNEGIKARFSQESSVKDVPDPVPTEKHGIPDCIPKVEKGCVTFSYAPAPNNEFNPSKDYAAFSDFFTDLPQSLKDACPACQSANCLTDNVPSCQTCCEMFRVHKVVRGLMKHNGSSVSSKDVYPILPEKVVGFLNETEMDKFILKNMNYVQGSYVFYSPNNNTFTFLVQQNGTSADVVRGEWTSPYMEYTVPMQLVAHRE
;
A
#
# COMPACT_ATOMS: atom_id res chain seq x y z
N SER A 1 -67.40 -44.45 -27.57
CA SER A 1 -68.09 -43.20 -27.96
C SER A 1 -67.43 -42.05 -27.24
N ALA A 2 -66.41 -41.38 -27.78
CA ALA A 2 -66.39 -40.57 -29.01
C ALA A 2 -67.33 -39.35 -28.91
N ALA A 3 -66.75 -38.20 -28.51
CA ALA A 3 -67.19 -36.86 -28.92
C ALA A 3 -66.03 -35.89 -28.67
N GLY A 4 -65.09 -35.82 -29.62
CA GLY A 4 -64.17 -34.69 -29.72
C GLY A 4 -64.94 -33.47 -30.21
N GLN A 5 -64.94 -32.39 -29.42
CA GLN A 5 -65.38 -31.09 -29.90
C GLN A 5 -64.18 -30.33 -30.44
N VAL A 6 -64.13 -30.24 -31.77
CA VAL A 6 -63.25 -29.38 -32.54
C VAL A 6 -63.65 -27.93 -32.26
N PHE A 7 -62.77 -27.17 -31.62
CA PHE A 7 -62.91 -25.73 -31.49
C PHE A 7 -62.83 -25.08 -32.90
N PRO A 8 -63.75 -24.20 -33.28
CA PRO A 8 -63.73 -23.59 -34.61
C PRO A 8 -62.59 -22.57 -34.70
N CYS A 9 -61.73 -22.71 -35.71
CA CYS A 9 -60.62 -21.80 -36.07
C CYS A 9 -61.06 -20.36 -36.43
N HIS A 10 -62.32 -19.98 -36.21
CA HIS A 10 -62.87 -18.68 -36.59
C HIS A 10 -62.73 -17.61 -35.48
N PHE A 11 -62.50 -18.03 -34.22
CA PHE A 11 -62.40 -17.11 -33.08
C PHE A 11 -61.01 -16.43 -33.00
N GLU A 12 -59.91 -17.14 -33.30
CA GLU A 12 -58.56 -16.52 -33.31
C GLU A 12 -58.37 -15.48 -34.41
N ALA A 13 -59.00 -15.66 -35.57
CA ALA A 13 -58.89 -14.72 -36.69
C ALA A 13 -59.52 -13.36 -36.37
N LEU A 14 -60.65 -13.35 -35.66
CA LEU A 14 -61.35 -12.12 -35.26
C LEU A 14 -60.61 -11.31 -34.18
N TRP A 15 -59.95 -11.98 -33.22
CA TRP A 15 -59.08 -11.30 -32.25
C TRP A 15 -57.83 -10.70 -32.91
N ARG A 16 -57.19 -11.42 -33.84
CA ARG A 16 -56.05 -10.88 -34.60
C ARG A 16 -56.47 -9.65 -35.43
N GLN A 17 -57.63 -9.67 -36.08
CA GLN A 17 -58.11 -8.52 -36.87
C GLN A 17 -58.42 -7.30 -35.99
N ALA A 18 -59.13 -7.49 -34.87
CA ALA A 18 -59.43 -6.42 -33.91
C ALA A 18 -58.17 -5.83 -33.24
N THR A 19 -57.14 -6.66 -32.99
CA THR A 19 -55.85 -6.16 -32.49
C THR A 19 -55.07 -5.35 -33.53
N MET A 20 -55.15 -5.72 -34.81
CA MET A 20 -54.46 -4.98 -35.89
C MET A 20 -55.08 -3.60 -36.11
N ASP A 21 -56.41 -3.48 -36.11
CA ASP A 21 -57.11 -2.19 -36.24
C ASP A 21 -56.88 -1.29 -35.00
N GLY A 22 -56.82 -1.90 -33.81
CA GLY A 22 -56.43 -1.23 -32.57
C GLY A 22 -54.99 -0.71 -32.60
N LEU A 23 -54.05 -1.51 -33.10
CA LEU A 23 -52.63 -1.13 -33.23
C LEU A 23 -52.43 0.00 -34.25
N VAL A 24 -53.15 -0.01 -35.37
CA VAL A 24 -53.12 1.09 -36.36
C VAL A 24 -53.64 2.39 -35.73
N THR A 25 -54.71 2.31 -34.94
CA THR A 25 -55.29 3.47 -34.25
C THR A 25 -54.35 3.99 -33.15
N ILE A 26 -53.74 3.10 -32.37
CA ILE A 26 -52.74 3.43 -31.35
C ILE A 26 -51.50 4.05 -31.98
N ALA A 27 -50.98 3.49 -33.08
CA ALA A 27 -49.81 4.04 -33.79
C ALA A 27 -50.08 5.45 -34.33
N ARG A 28 -51.30 5.71 -34.84
CA ARG A 28 -51.73 7.06 -35.25
C ARG A 28 -51.84 8.02 -34.07
N GLN A 29 -52.30 7.56 -32.90
CA GLN A 29 -52.37 8.37 -31.69
C GLN A 29 -50.98 8.67 -31.11
N ILE A 30 -50.10 7.67 -31.06
CA ILE A 30 -48.71 7.83 -30.62
C ILE A 30 -48.00 8.81 -31.54
N SER A 31 -48.11 8.68 -32.87
CA SER A 31 -47.44 9.61 -33.79
C SER A 31 -47.97 11.04 -33.68
N ALA A 32 -49.28 11.22 -33.51
CA ALA A 32 -49.87 12.54 -33.28
C ALA A 32 -49.39 13.18 -31.97
N LEU A 33 -49.31 12.39 -30.90
CA LEU A 33 -48.81 12.84 -29.60
C LEU A 33 -47.30 13.13 -29.63
N THR A 34 -46.51 12.28 -30.26
CA THR A 34 -45.06 12.48 -30.44
C THR A 34 -44.80 13.71 -31.29
N TYR A 35 -45.56 13.94 -32.36
CA TYR A 35 -45.45 15.15 -33.18
C TYR A 35 -45.76 16.41 -32.36
N LYS A 36 -46.84 16.40 -31.58
CA LYS A 36 -47.19 17.53 -30.71
C LYS A 36 -46.09 17.81 -29.67
N ASN A 37 -45.56 16.77 -29.03
CA ASN A 37 -44.48 16.89 -28.06
C ASN A 37 -43.16 17.34 -28.70
N LEU A 38 -42.87 16.93 -29.94
CA LEU A 38 -41.68 17.33 -30.69
C LEU A 38 -41.78 18.79 -31.16
N VAL A 39 -42.95 19.23 -31.61
CA VAL A 39 -43.21 20.66 -31.91
C VAL A 39 -43.07 21.50 -30.65
N LEU A 40 -43.56 21.02 -29.50
CA LEU A 40 -43.38 21.71 -28.21
C LEU A 40 -41.90 21.75 -27.80
N ALA A 41 -41.17 20.66 -27.98
CA ALA A 41 -39.72 20.59 -27.73
C ALA A 41 -38.92 21.53 -28.65
N LYS A 42 -39.35 21.70 -29.91
CA LYS A 42 -38.77 22.66 -30.86
C LYS A 42 -39.00 24.11 -30.43
N ARG A 43 -40.17 24.42 -29.84
CA ARG A 43 -40.47 25.77 -29.33
C ARG A 43 -39.64 26.11 -28.09
N ASN A 44 -39.34 25.14 -27.24
CA ASN A 44 -38.42 25.29 -26.10
C ASN A 44 -37.08 24.57 -26.36
N TYR A 45 -36.40 24.99 -27.44
CA TYR A 45 -35.16 24.35 -27.88
C TYR A 45 -34.05 24.46 -26.82
N THR A 46 -34.02 25.55 -26.03
CA THR A 46 -33.00 25.78 -25.01
C THR A 46 -33.00 24.71 -23.93
N SER A 47 -34.18 24.37 -23.38
CA SER A 47 -34.29 23.33 -22.34
C SER A 47 -34.00 21.93 -22.89
N THR A 48 -34.48 21.64 -24.10
CA THR A 48 -34.24 20.35 -24.77
C THR A 48 -32.76 20.17 -25.12
N PHE A 49 -32.11 21.22 -25.64
CA PHE A 49 -30.68 21.24 -25.96
C PHE A 49 -29.82 21.07 -24.71
N LEU A 50 -30.09 21.82 -23.65
CA LEU A 50 -29.33 21.68 -22.39
C LEU A 50 -29.43 20.27 -21.81
N ARG A 51 -30.60 19.62 -21.88
CA ARG A 51 -30.76 18.24 -21.40
C ARG A 51 -29.97 17.21 -22.20
N ILE A 52 -29.97 17.31 -23.53
CA ILE A 52 -29.24 16.39 -24.42
C ILE A 52 -27.73 16.68 -24.41
N PHE A 53 -27.35 17.95 -24.38
CA PHE A 53 -25.94 18.35 -24.34
C PHE A 53 -25.32 18.04 -22.98
N ALA A 54 -26.06 18.16 -21.88
CA ALA A 54 -25.55 17.80 -20.55
C ALA A 54 -25.10 16.34 -20.50
N SER A 55 -25.89 15.39 -21.03
CA SER A 55 -25.50 13.97 -21.02
C SER A 55 -24.24 13.73 -21.87
N LEU A 56 -24.14 14.34 -23.04
CA LEU A 56 -22.95 14.24 -23.90
C LEU A 56 -21.71 14.89 -23.26
N PHE A 57 -21.89 16.04 -22.61
CA PHE A 57 -20.82 16.75 -21.92
C PHE A 57 -20.28 15.94 -20.74
N PHE A 58 -21.13 15.30 -19.94
CA PHE A 58 -20.67 14.44 -18.85
C PHE A 58 -19.94 13.19 -19.35
N ILE A 59 -20.40 12.57 -20.44
CA ILE A 59 -19.68 11.45 -21.06
C ILE A 59 -18.30 11.90 -21.55
N LEU A 60 -18.22 13.08 -22.19
CA LEU A 60 -16.96 13.67 -22.62
C LEU A 60 -16.04 13.99 -21.43
N LEU A 61 -16.57 14.56 -20.34
CA LEU A 61 -15.78 14.84 -19.13
C LEU A 61 -15.24 13.55 -18.52
N ILE A 62 -16.04 12.49 -18.40
CA ILE A 62 -15.58 11.19 -17.89
C ILE A 62 -14.47 10.63 -18.78
N TYR A 63 -14.63 10.73 -20.11
CA TYR A 63 -13.60 10.31 -21.06
C TYR A 63 -12.30 11.10 -20.89
N LEU A 64 -12.37 12.44 -20.82
CA LEU A 64 -11.20 13.31 -20.62
C LEU A 64 -10.53 13.05 -19.28
N CYS A 65 -11.29 12.81 -18.22
CA CYS A 65 -10.74 12.40 -16.93
C CYS A 65 -10.02 11.05 -17.04
N ASN A 66 -10.60 10.06 -17.71
CA ASN A 66 -9.98 8.75 -17.89
C ASN A 66 -8.69 8.86 -18.73
N GLU A 67 -8.71 9.62 -19.82
CA GLU A 67 -7.51 9.86 -20.63
C GLU A 67 -6.45 10.67 -19.87
N GLY A 68 -6.84 11.64 -19.05
CA GLY A 68 -5.91 12.36 -18.17
C GLY A 68 -5.27 11.46 -17.11
N ILE A 69 -6.06 10.57 -16.51
CA ILE A 69 -5.58 9.56 -15.57
C ILE A 69 -4.62 8.59 -16.27
N LYS A 70 -4.97 8.08 -17.46
CA LYS A 70 -4.09 7.22 -18.26
C LYS A 70 -2.82 7.93 -18.68
N ALA A 71 -2.87 9.18 -19.12
CA ALA A 71 -1.69 9.94 -19.50
C ALA A 71 -0.72 10.10 -18.32
N ARG A 72 -1.25 10.37 -17.12
CA ARG A 72 -0.46 10.43 -15.88
C ARG A 72 0.19 9.09 -15.55
N PHE A 73 -0.58 7.99 -15.57
CA PHE A 73 -0.04 6.67 -15.24
C PHE A 73 0.77 6.02 -16.37
N SER A 74 0.67 6.51 -17.62
CA SER A 74 1.46 5.98 -18.75
C SER A 74 2.97 6.22 -18.60
N GLN A 75 3.35 7.23 -17.80
CA GLN A 75 4.74 7.49 -17.43
C GLN A 75 5.19 6.74 -16.18
N GLU A 76 4.26 6.18 -15.39
CA GLU A 76 4.62 5.39 -14.22
C GLU A 76 4.84 3.93 -14.63
N SER A 77 6.04 3.40 -14.38
CA SER A 77 6.41 2.00 -14.65
C SER A 77 5.60 0.98 -13.83
N SER A 78 4.79 1.45 -12.88
CA SER A 78 3.99 0.63 -11.96
C SER A 78 2.68 0.10 -12.53
N VAL A 79 2.23 0.56 -13.71
CA VAL A 79 0.95 0.13 -14.33
C VAL A 79 1.18 -0.37 -15.75
N LYS A 80 2.06 -1.34 -15.91
CA LYS A 80 2.16 -2.10 -17.15
C LYS A 80 1.92 -3.56 -16.82
N ASP A 81 0.89 -4.15 -17.40
CA ASP A 81 0.70 -5.60 -17.35
C ASP A 81 1.88 -6.23 -18.07
N VAL A 82 2.78 -6.83 -17.30
CA VAL A 82 3.93 -7.59 -17.81
C VAL A 82 3.57 -9.07 -17.67
N PRO A 83 3.19 -9.76 -18.76
CA PRO A 83 2.74 -11.15 -18.71
C PRO A 83 3.81 -12.12 -18.20
N ASP A 84 5.08 -11.75 -18.35
CA ASP A 84 6.23 -12.51 -17.87
C ASP A 84 7.26 -11.55 -17.24
N PRO A 85 7.18 -11.29 -15.92
CA PRO A 85 8.11 -10.38 -15.26
C PRO A 85 9.47 -11.05 -15.15
N VAL A 86 10.51 -10.39 -15.67
CA VAL A 86 11.89 -10.84 -15.48
C VAL A 86 12.19 -10.84 -13.97
N PRO A 87 12.63 -11.96 -13.38
CA PRO A 87 13.01 -12.02 -11.98
C PRO A 87 14.06 -10.95 -11.67
N THR A 88 13.70 -10.00 -10.81
CA THR A 88 14.62 -8.96 -10.37
C THR A 88 15.21 -9.37 -9.03
N GLU A 89 16.48 -9.74 -9.02
CA GLU A 89 17.19 -10.06 -7.79
C GLU A 89 17.50 -8.77 -7.02
N LYS A 90 16.74 -8.54 -5.93
CA LYS A 90 17.06 -7.50 -4.95
C LYS A 90 18.03 -8.08 -3.92
N HIS A 91 19.25 -7.57 -3.93
CA HIS A 91 20.35 -8.12 -3.15
C HIS A 91 20.39 -7.59 -1.72
N GLY A 92 19.96 -6.35 -1.47
CA GLY A 92 19.93 -5.75 -0.13
C GLY A 92 19.16 -4.43 -0.08
N ILE A 93 19.13 -3.82 1.11
CA ILE A 93 18.59 -2.49 1.37
C ILE A 93 19.53 -1.47 0.72
N PRO A 94 19.08 -0.69 -0.27
CA PRO A 94 19.93 0.27 -0.95
C PRO A 94 20.29 1.43 -0.02
N ASP A 95 21.46 2.03 -0.26
CA ASP A 95 21.93 3.18 0.52
C ASP A 95 20.96 4.36 0.47
N CYS A 96 20.91 5.12 1.56
CA CYS A 96 20.09 6.31 1.56
C CYS A 96 20.73 7.46 0.80
N ILE A 97 19.96 8.04 -0.10
CA ILE A 97 20.33 9.25 -0.83
C ILE A 97 19.88 10.46 0.00
N PRO A 98 20.81 11.34 0.42
CA PRO A 98 20.46 12.53 1.19
C PRO A 98 19.66 13.51 0.34
N LYS A 99 18.43 13.82 0.78
CA LYS A 99 17.59 14.89 0.18
C LYS A 99 17.89 16.28 0.78
N VAL A 100 18.58 16.32 1.91
CA VAL A 100 18.95 17.52 2.67
C VAL A 100 20.42 17.47 3.07
N GLU A 101 21.04 18.63 3.31
CA GLU A 101 22.45 18.76 3.70
C GLU A 101 22.82 17.97 4.97
N LYS A 102 21.83 17.66 5.83
CA LYS A 102 22.04 16.96 7.10
C LYS A 102 22.37 15.45 6.96
N GLY A 103 22.52 14.93 5.75
CA GLY A 103 22.77 13.51 5.52
C GLY A 103 21.48 12.67 5.57
N CYS A 104 21.63 11.35 5.62
CA CYS A 104 20.50 10.42 5.71
C CYS A 104 20.88 9.12 6.43
N VAL A 105 19.91 8.55 7.14
CA VAL A 105 19.96 7.21 7.75
C VAL A 105 19.21 6.20 6.88
N THR A 106 19.77 5.00 6.74
CA THR A 106 19.23 3.91 5.92
C THR A 106 17.93 3.37 6.50
N PHE A 107 17.88 3.13 7.81
CA PHE A 107 16.63 2.82 8.48
C PHE A 107 16.64 3.20 9.95
N SER A 108 15.46 3.47 10.49
CA SER A 108 15.23 3.51 11.94
C SER A 108 14.55 2.25 12.43
N TYR A 109 14.58 1.99 13.74
CA TYR A 109 13.83 0.88 14.31
C TYR A 109 13.34 1.13 15.74
N ALA A 110 12.31 0.38 16.13
CA ALA A 110 11.85 0.26 17.51
C ALA A 110 11.43 -1.20 17.81
N PRO A 111 11.58 -1.70 19.05
CA PRO A 111 12.16 -1.03 20.23
C PRO A 111 13.69 -1.11 20.32
N ALA A 112 14.31 -0.12 21.00
CA ALA A 112 15.75 0.00 21.23
C ALA A 112 16.07 0.53 22.64
N PRO A 113 17.31 0.35 23.16
CA PRO A 113 17.72 0.78 24.52
C PRO A 113 17.46 2.23 24.88
N ASN A 114 17.54 3.13 23.91
CA ASN A 114 17.29 4.55 24.10
C ASN A 114 16.81 5.17 22.81
N ASN A 115 16.28 6.38 22.92
CA ASN A 115 16.03 7.20 21.75
C ASN A 115 17.35 7.56 21.09
N GLU A 116 17.36 7.50 19.76
CA GLU A 116 18.52 7.72 18.92
C GLU A 116 19.69 6.76 19.23
N PHE A 117 19.38 5.51 19.59
CA PHE A 117 20.38 4.48 19.86
C PHE A 117 21.11 4.08 18.57
N ASN A 118 22.44 4.05 18.63
CA ASN A 118 23.27 3.53 17.56
C ASN A 118 23.73 2.10 17.90
N PRO A 119 23.36 1.08 17.10
CA PRO A 119 23.74 -0.32 17.34
C PRO A 119 25.21 -0.61 16.96
N SER A 120 26.17 0.09 17.56
CA SER A 120 27.61 -0.05 17.25
C SER A 120 28.23 -1.35 17.75
N LYS A 121 27.76 -1.89 18.89
CA LYS A 121 28.30 -3.09 19.53
C LYS A 121 27.44 -4.31 19.23
N ASP A 122 28.08 -5.42 18.87
CA ASP A 122 27.42 -6.72 18.71
C ASP A 122 27.55 -7.52 20.00
N TYR A 123 26.45 -7.65 20.74
CA TYR A 123 26.42 -8.36 22.02
C TYR A 123 26.23 -9.84 21.78
N ALA A 124 27.16 -10.68 22.22
CA ALA A 124 27.03 -12.13 22.08
C ALA A 124 25.92 -12.68 22.99
N ALA A 125 25.94 -12.28 24.27
CA ALA A 125 25.02 -12.73 25.31
C ALA A 125 24.12 -11.60 25.83
N PHE A 126 22.97 -11.99 26.41
CA PHE A 126 22.04 -11.04 27.02
C PHE A 126 22.66 -10.32 28.22
N SER A 127 23.51 -10.99 29.00
CA SER A 127 24.21 -10.38 30.15
C SER A 127 24.99 -9.13 29.75
N ASP A 128 25.72 -9.20 28.63
CA ASP A 128 26.56 -8.09 28.15
C ASP A 128 25.72 -6.95 27.58
N PHE A 129 24.57 -7.27 26.99
CA PHE A 129 23.61 -6.27 26.56
C PHE A 129 22.98 -5.58 27.77
N PHE A 130 22.60 -6.36 28.79
CA PHE A 130 21.99 -5.86 30.00
C PHE A 130 22.91 -4.93 30.79
N THR A 131 24.22 -5.20 30.84
CA THR A 131 25.18 -4.29 31.51
C THR A 131 25.22 -2.91 30.88
N ASP A 132 25.00 -2.82 29.57
CA ASP A 132 25.11 -1.58 28.81
C ASP A 132 23.76 -0.83 28.71
N LEU A 133 22.67 -1.43 29.21
CA LEU A 133 21.36 -0.76 29.26
C LEU A 133 21.36 0.46 30.22
N PRO A 134 20.58 1.52 29.91
CA PRO A 134 20.30 2.60 30.83
C PRO A 134 19.68 2.11 32.14
N GLN A 135 19.98 2.80 33.26
CA GLN A 135 19.46 2.40 34.58
C GLN A 135 17.92 2.35 34.62
N SER A 136 17.24 3.29 33.97
CA SER A 136 15.78 3.32 33.88
C SER A 136 15.18 2.05 33.26
N LEU A 137 15.88 1.42 32.32
CA LEU A 137 15.45 0.14 31.71
C LEU A 137 15.87 -1.07 32.54
N LYS A 138 17.02 -1.01 33.22
CA LYS A 138 17.41 -2.05 34.17
C LYS A 138 16.40 -2.17 35.31
N ASP A 139 15.90 -1.03 35.81
CA ASP A 139 14.87 -0.97 36.84
C ASP A 139 13.52 -1.50 36.34
N ALA A 140 13.24 -1.37 35.04
CA ALA A 140 12.06 -1.94 34.39
C ALA A 140 12.19 -3.46 34.14
N CYS A 141 13.39 -4.03 34.28
CA CYS A 141 13.69 -5.45 34.05
C CYS A 141 14.52 -6.10 35.18
N PRO A 142 14.07 -6.05 36.45
CA PRO A 142 14.91 -6.41 37.59
C PRO A 142 15.17 -7.92 37.75
N ALA A 143 14.39 -8.79 37.09
CA ALA A 143 14.47 -10.25 37.26
C ALA A 143 15.31 -10.99 36.19
N CYS A 144 15.97 -10.26 35.28
CA CYS A 144 16.42 -10.84 34.00
C CYS A 144 17.89 -11.24 33.95
N GLN A 145 18.67 -11.00 34.99
CA GLN A 145 20.12 -11.20 34.96
C GLN A 145 20.55 -12.67 34.67
N SER A 146 19.65 -13.65 34.87
CA SER A 146 19.89 -15.07 34.59
C SER A 146 19.02 -15.68 33.47
N ALA A 147 18.12 -14.91 32.85
CA ALA A 147 17.21 -15.43 31.84
C ALA A 147 17.90 -15.52 30.47
N ASN A 148 17.84 -16.69 29.82
CA ASN A 148 18.25 -16.81 28.43
C ASN A 148 17.12 -16.30 27.55
N CYS A 149 17.19 -15.02 27.16
CA CYS A 149 16.16 -14.38 26.33
C CYS A 149 15.90 -15.05 24.98
N LEU A 150 16.73 -16.00 24.52
CA LEU A 150 16.49 -16.76 23.30
C LEU A 150 15.65 -18.03 23.51
N THR A 151 15.62 -18.57 24.73
CA THR A 151 14.94 -19.84 25.03
C THR A 151 13.85 -19.71 26.07
N ASP A 152 13.98 -18.73 26.97
CA ASP A 152 13.15 -18.62 28.15
C ASP A 152 12.04 -17.60 27.90
N ASN A 153 10.81 -18.00 28.22
CA ASN A 153 9.66 -17.10 28.16
C ASN A 153 9.31 -16.66 29.59
N VAL A 154 10.02 -15.64 30.08
CA VAL A 154 9.83 -15.07 31.42
C VAL A 154 9.05 -13.76 31.31
N PRO A 155 7.78 -13.68 31.74
CA PRO A 155 6.94 -12.50 31.53
C PRO A 155 7.51 -11.20 32.13
N SER A 156 8.20 -11.29 33.27
CA SER A 156 8.86 -10.14 33.90
C SER A 156 10.07 -9.60 33.14
N CYS A 157 10.51 -10.30 32.09
CA CYS A 157 11.68 -9.96 31.27
C CYS A 157 11.34 -9.73 29.81
N GLN A 158 10.05 -9.79 29.45
CA GLN A 158 9.61 -9.78 28.07
C GLN A 158 10.12 -8.55 27.31
N THR A 159 10.00 -7.36 27.88
CA THR A 159 10.46 -6.11 27.25
C THR A 159 11.96 -6.10 26.97
N CYS A 160 12.81 -6.44 27.95
CA CYS A 160 14.26 -6.43 27.75
C CYS A 160 14.73 -7.57 26.84
N CYS A 161 14.10 -8.74 26.93
CA CYS A 161 14.38 -9.84 26.03
C CYS A 161 13.96 -9.52 24.59
N GLU A 162 12.82 -8.86 24.39
CA GLU A 162 12.38 -8.36 23.10
C GLU A 162 13.41 -7.38 22.51
N MET A 163 13.86 -6.38 23.29
CA MET A 163 14.88 -5.43 22.84
C MET A 163 16.21 -6.10 22.47
N PHE A 164 16.63 -7.14 23.21
CA PHE A 164 17.82 -7.90 22.88
C PHE A 164 17.67 -8.73 21.59
N ARG A 165 16.53 -9.40 21.40
CA ARG A 165 16.21 -10.12 20.16
C ARG A 165 16.18 -9.18 18.96
N VAL A 166 15.54 -8.03 19.12
CA VAL A 166 15.50 -6.97 18.10
C VAL A 166 16.91 -6.47 17.79
N HIS A 167 17.74 -6.23 18.81
CA HIS A 167 19.14 -5.85 18.59
C HIS A 167 19.90 -6.90 17.77
N LYS A 168 19.71 -8.19 18.07
CA LYS A 168 20.33 -9.29 17.29
C LYS A 168 19.88 -9.28 15.83
N VAL A 169 18.58 -9.16 15.57
CA VAL A 169 18.04 -9.07 14.21
C VAL A 169 18.60 -7.85 13.50
N VAL A 170 18.55 -6.66 14.10
CA VAL A 170 19.10 -5.43 13.51
C VAL A 170 20.58 -5.56 13.19
N ARG A 171 21.39 -6.17 14.07
CA ARG A 171 22.80 -6.45 13.79
C ARG A 171 22.98 -7.47 12.67
N GLY A 172 22.08 -8.44 12.52
CA GLY A 172 21.99 -9.34 11.36
C GLY A 172 21.75 -8.57 10.07
N LEU A 173 20.67 -7.76 10.04
CA LEU A 173 20.31 -6.88 8.93
C LEU A 173 21.51 -6.02 8.49
N MET A 174 22.25 -5.47 9.45
CA MET A 174 23.39 -4.59 9.16
C MET A 174 24.61 -5.32 8.57
N LYS A 175 24.84 -6.61 8.82
CA LYS A 175 26.10 -7.26 8.43
C LYS A 175 26.24 -7.53 6.94
N HIS A 176 25.17 -7.96 6.26
CA HIS A 176 25.25 -8.43 4.87
C HIS A 176 24.09 -7.98 3.99
N ASN A 177 23.33 -6.96 4.42
CA ASN A 177 22.16 -6.54 3.66
C ASN A 177 22.16 -5.07 3.24
N GLY A 178 23.29 -4.37 3.34
CA GLY A 178 23.46 -3.09 2.68
C GLY A 178 23.78 -3.29 1.20
N SER A 179 23.29 -2.41 0.36
CA SER A 179 23.47 -2.49 -1.08
C SER A 179 23.83 -1.11 -1.62
N SER A 180 24.73 -1.08 -2.61
CA SER A 180 24.93 0.15 -3.38
C SER A 180 23.62 0.52 -4.05
N VAL A 181 23.47 1.81 -4.36
CA VAL A 181 22.27 2.32 -5.03
C VAL A 181 22.09 1.74 -6.44
N SER A 182 23.11 1.07 -7.01
CA SER A 182 23.01 0.29 -8.26
C SER A 182 22.60 -1.18 -8.06
N SER A 183 22.45 -1.61 -6.81
CA SER A 183 22.19 -3.00 -6.39
C SER A 183 23.17 -4.05 -6.88
N LYS A 184 24.40 -3.65 -7.26
CA LYS A 184 25.44 -4.56 -7.74
C LYS A 184 26.37 -5.07 -6.63
N ASP A 185 26.61 -4.24 -5.61
CA ASP A 185 27.57 -4.53 -4.55
C ASP A 185 26.83 -4.60 -3.20
N VAL A 186 27.07 -5.69 -2.45
CA VAL A 186 26.54 -5.89 -1.09
C VAL A 186 27.61 -5.54 -0.07
N TYR A 187 27.25 -4.74 0.94
CA TYR A 187 28.15 -4.28 1.98
C TYR A 187 27.44 -4.15 3.35
N PRO A 188 28.18 -4.11 4.47
CA PRO A 188 27.59 -3.90 5.77
C PRO A 188 27.05 -2.47 5.96
N ILE A 189 25.82 -2.34 6.45
CA ILE A 189 25.22 -1.05 6.82
C ILE A 189 25.94 -0.54 8.07
N LEU A 190 26.49 0.67 7.97
CA LEU A 190 27.26 1.27 9.04
C LEU A 190 26.37 1.64 10.24
N PRO A 191 26.85 1.52 11.49
CA PRO A 191 26.03 1.82 12.67
C PRO A 191 25.47 3.25 12.69
N GLU A 192 26.23 4.25 12.26
CA GLU A 192 25.78 5.64 12.14
C GLU A 192 24.64 5.86 11.12
N LYS A 193 24.36 4.88 10.27
CA LYS A 193 23.24 4.89 9.31
C LYS A 193 21.99 4.21 9.86
N VAL A 194 22.01 3.76 11.12
CA VAL A 194 20.90 3.09 11.78
C VAL A 194 20.60 3.80 13.09
N VAL A 195 19.31 4.05 13.33
CA VAL A 195 18.87 4.77 14.54
C VAL A 195 17.72 4.06 15.23
N GLY A 196 17.93 3.68 16.48
CA GLY A 196 16.95 2.99 17.32
C GLY A 196 16.15 3.94 18.22
N PHE A 197 14.92 3.58 18.53
CA PHE A 197 14.04 4.32 19.44
C PHE A 197 13.40 3.42 20.49
N LEU A 198 13.10 3.98 21.66
CA LEU A 198 12.54 3.23 22.77
C LEU A 198 11.20 2.55 22.41
N ASN A 199 10.35 3.25 21.67
CA ASN A 199 9.03 2.78 21.26
C ASN A 199 8.62 3.41 19.92
N GLU A 200 7.56 2.86 19.34
CA GLU A 200 6.97 3.33 18.07
C GLU A 200 6.61 4.81 18.11
N THR A 201 6.02 5.29 19.22
CA THR A 201 5.60 6.69 19.36
C THR A 201 6.76 7.69 19.25
N GLU A 202 7.90 7.42 19.88
CA GLU A 202 9.07 8.30 19.79
C GLU A 202 9.73 8.21 18.41
N MET A 203 9.73 7.02 17.80
CA MET A 203 10.18 6.84 16.42
C MET A 203 9.31 7.65 15.44
N ASP A 204 7.99 7.57 15.55
CA ASP A 204 7.04 8.31 14.71
C ASP A 204 7.23 9.81 14.83
N LYS A 205 7.35 10.33 16.05
CA LYS A 205 7.65 11.75 16.29
C LYS A 205 8.95 12.16 15.61
N PHE A 206 9.98 11.32 15.65
CA PHE A 206 11.25 11.59 14.99
C PHE A 206 11.12 11.59 13.46
N ILE A 207 10.46 10.59 12.89
CA ILE A 207 10.27 10.47 11.44
C ILE A 207 9.43 11.64 10.89
N LEU A 208 8.37 12.03 11.60
CA LEU A 208 7.51 13.17 11.23
C LEU A 208 8.29 14.49 11.26
N LYS A 209 9.19 14.66 12.24
CA LYS A 209 10.05 15.85 12.34
C LYS A 209 11.18 15.85 11.29
N ASN A 210 11.64 14.67 10.87
CA ASN A 210 12.81 14.50 10.00
C ASN A 210 12.47 13.73 8.71
N MET A 211 11.40 14.14 8.00
CA MET A 211 10.85 13.40 6.86
C MET A 211 11.84 13.09 5.73
N ASN A 212 12.85 13.94 5.54
CA ASN A 212 13.88 13.80 4.49
C ASN A 212 15.19 13.16 4.97
N TYR A 213 15.23 12.72 6.24
CA TYR A 213 16.43 12.19 6.89
C TYR A 213 16.40 10.67 7.03
N VAL A 214 15.22 10.06 7.04
CA VAL A 214 15.02 8.61 7.23
C VAL A 214 14.37 8.02 5.98
N GLN A 215 15.00 6.99 5.40
CA GLN A 215 14.48 6.32 4.20
C GLN A 215 13.31 5.38 4.53
N GLY A 216 13.39 4.66 5.64
CA GLY A 216 12.33 3.76 6.11
C GLY A 216 12.56 3.34 7.56
N SER A 217 11.57 2.69 8.14
CA SER A 217 11.53 2.41 9.58
C SER A 217 10.95 1.03 9.85
N TYR A 218 11.55 0.30 10.78
CA TYR A 218 11.04 -0.98 11.26
C TYR A 218 10.38 -0.84 12.63
N VAL A 219 9.15 -1.33 12.75
CA VAL A 219 8.56 -1.61 14.06
C VAL A 219 8.60 -3.11 14.26
N PHE A 220 9.40 -3.56 15.22
CA PHE A 220 9.55 -4.96 15.54
C PHE A 220 8.68 -5.34 16.73
N TYR A 221 8.12 -6.55 16.67
CA TYR A 221 7.38 -7.17 17.75
C TYR A 221 7.86 -8.62 17.92
N SER A 222 8.35 -8.97 19.10
CA SER A 222 8.78 -10.33 19.43
C SER A 222 8.05 -10.81 20.69
N PRO A 223 6.77 -11.21 20.58
CA PRO A 223 5.95 -11.58 21.73
C PRO A 223 6.45 -12.83 22.46
N ASN A 224 7.17 -13.70 21.76
CA ASN A 224 7.77 -14.91 22.29
C ASN A 224 9.12 -15.18 21.59
N ASN A 225 9.83 -16.21 22.02
CA ASN A 225 11.15 -16.56 21.48
C ASN A 225 11.15 -17.15 20.06
N ASN A 226 9.97 -17.54 19.53
CA ASN A 226 9.85 -18.24 18.26
C ASN A 226 9.14 -17.40 17.17
N THR A 227 8.58 -16.26 17.54
CA THR A 227 7.81 -15.41 16.64
C THR A 227 8.43 -14.02 16.64
N PHE A 228 8.78 -13.59 15.43
CA PHE A 228 9.29 -12.26 15.16
C PHE A 228 8.44 -11.66 14.05
N THR A 229 7.78 -10.55 14.36
CA THR A 229 6.93 -9.82 13.42
C THR A 229 7.52 -8.44 13.25
N PHE A 230 7.43 -7.91 12.04
CA PHE A 230 7.87 -6.56 11.75
C PHE A 230 6.86 -5.83 10.87
N LEU A 231 6.81 -4.51 11.05
CA LEU A 231 6.14 -3.58 10.16
C LEU A 231 7.20 -2.68 9.54
N VAL A 232 7.09 -2.45 8.23
CA VAL A 232 7.90 -1.45 7.53
C VAL A 232 7.05 -0.21 7.33
N GLN A 233 7.50 0.89 7.92
CA GLN A 233 6.89 2.21 7.78
C GLN A 233 7.79 3.10 6.92
N GLN A 234 7.19 3.93 6.09
CA GLN A 234 7.89 4.91 5.26
C GLN A 234 7.11 6.23 5.27
N ASN A 235 7.82 7.34 5.15
CA ASN A 235 7.24 8.69 5.08
C ASN A 235 7.28 9.26 3.67
N GLY A 236 7.07 8.41 2.65
CA GLY A 236 7.14 8.77 1.23
C GLY A 236 5.78 8.87 0.56
N THR A 237 5.64 9.78 -0.42
CA THR A 237 4.54 9.79 -1.39
C THR A 237 4.67 8.63 -2.39
N SER A 238 3.58 8.24 -3.05
CA SER A 238 3.54 7.11 -4.01
C SER A 238 4.51 7.22 -5.19
N ALA A 239 5.03 8.42 -5.43
CA ALA A 239 6.09 8.70 -6.39
C ALA A 239 7.13 9.58 -5.71
N ASP A 240 8.39 9.18 -5.81
CA ASP A 240 9.54 9.93 -5.33
C ASP A 240 10.50 10.14 -6.51
N VAL A 241 11.14 11.30 -6.54
CA VAL A 241 12.12 11.61 -7.58
C VAL A 241 13.47 11.16 -7.08
N VAL A 242 13.77 9.89 -7.32
CA VAL A 242 15.10 9.38 -7.05
C VAL A 242 15.94 9.65 -8.30
N ARG A 243 16.89 10.58 -8.17
CA ARG A 243 17.87 10.92 -9.24
C ARG A 243 17.26 11.51 -10.52
N GLY A 244 16.13 12.20 -10.40
CA GLY A 244 15.44 12.80 -11.55
C GLY A 244 14.48 11.84 -12.27
N GLU A 245 14.44 10.57 -11.87
CA GLU A 245 13.46 9.59 -12.34
C GLU A 245 12.36 9.41 -11.31
N TRP A 246 11.13 9.28 -11.79
CA TRP A 246 9.99 8.93 -10.94
C TRP A 246 10.06 7.44 -10.65
N THR A 247 10.40 7.10 -9.41
CA THR A 247 10.41 5.73 -8.92
C THR A 247 9.35 5.53 -7.85
N SER A 248 8.91 4.29 -7.67
CA SER A 248 8.02 3.92 -6.58
C SER A 248 8.87 3.56 -5.36
N PRO A 249 8.78 4.33 -4.24
CA PRO A 249 9.51 4.02 -3.01
C PRO A 249 9.27 2.61 -2.49
N TYR A 250 8.09 2.05 -2.79
CA TYR A 250 7.73 0.68 -2.43
C TYR A 250 8.66 -0.34 -3.08
N MET A 251 8.91 -0.23 -4.38
CA MET A 251 9.75 -1.18 -5.12
C MET A 251 11.24 -0.98 -4.89
N GLU A 252 11.62 0.25 -4.54
CA GLU A 252 13.02 0.62 -4.35
C GLU A 252 13.52 0.32 -2.93
N TYR A 253 12.69 0.55 -1.91
CA TYR A 253 13.11 0.49 -0.51
C TYR A 253 12.28 -0.49 0.32
N THR A 254 10.95 -0.38 0.29
CA THR A 254 10.07 -1.18 1.15
C THR A 254 10.17 -2.67 0.87
N VAL A 255 10.13 -3.08 -0.41
CA VAL A 255 10.24 -4.50 -0.78
C VAL A 255 11.61 -5.09 -0.40
N PRO A 256 12.75 -4.46 -0.73
CA PRO A 256 14.05 -4.93 -0.23
C PRO A 256 14.15 -5.01 1.29
N MET A 257 13.61 -4.02 2.00
CA MET A 257 13.55 -4.03 3.47
C MET A 257 12.77 -5.24 4.01
N GLN A 258 11.57 -5.50 3.48
CA GLN A 258 10.77 -6.66 3.87
C GLN A 258 11.46 -7.98 3.54
N LEU A 259 12.09 -8.09 2.37
CA LEU A 259 12.79 -9.30 1.93
C LEU A 259 13.98 -9.60 2.84
N VAL A 260 14.76 -8.59 3.17
CA VAL A 260 15.92 -8.69 4.05
C VAL A 260 15.50 -9.03 5.48
N ALA A 261 14.47 -8.37 6.01
CA ALA A 261 13.93 -8.69 7.33
C ALA A 261 13.31 -10.09 7.44
N HIS A 262 12.85 -10.68 6.33
CA HIS A 262 12.35 -12.07 6.32
C HIS A 262 13.47 -13.12 6.23
N ARG A 263 14.68 -12.72 5.81
CA ARG A 263 15.84 -13.62 5.73
C ARG A 263 16.53 -13.80 7.09
N GLU A 264 16.47 -12.78 7.95
CA GLU A 264 17.03 -12.78 9.31
C GLU A 264 16.05 -13.39 10.33
#